data_AF-A0A7S3J732-F1
#
_entry.id   AF-A0A7S3J732-F1
#
_cell.length_a   1.000
_cell.length_b   1.000
_cell.length_c   1.000
_cell.angle_alpha   90.00
_cell.angle_beta   90.00
_cell.angle_gamma   90.00
#
_symmetry.space_group_name_H-M   'P 1'
#
loop_
_entity.id
_entity.type
_entity.pdbx_description
1 polymer ?
#
loop_
_entity_poly.entity_id
_entity_poly.type
_entity_poly.pdbx_seq_one_letter_code
_entity_poly.pdbx_strand_id
1 'polypeptide(L)'
;MKTIQKDGENAVMGEEEEKDQPAVGMPKSGKPWKKSRVKLDKSSSGISKTWKRKQEERKERQALREKVKQMRSEIGEKLKRAREQKEKKEERRKYNEMKSGTYQIIRNTDKLKKWGKKAKKLLTKLPPDLFYEKFGGS
;
A
#
# COMPACT_ATOMS: atom_id res chain seq x y z
N MET A 1 -39.29 35.41 -21.90
CA MET A 1 -38.83 36.65 -21.23
C MET A 1 -38.85 36.45 -19.73
N LYS A 2 -37.66 36.42 -19.11
CA LYS A 2 -37.34 36.97 -17.78
C LYS A 2 -35.84 36.73 -17.54
N THR A 3 -35.10 37.81 -17.72
CA THR A 3 -33.72 38.01 -17.28
C THR A 3 -33.69 38.08 -15.75
N ILE A 4 -32.68 37.47 -15.13
CA ILE A 4 -32.29 37.74 -13.74
C ILE A 4 -30.80 38.04 -13.76
N GLN A 5 -30.48 39.07 -12.99
CA GLN A 5 -29.34 39.95 -13.16
C GLN A 5 -28.03 39.32 -12.69
N LYS A 6 -26.97 39.82 -13.33
CA LYS A 6 -25.58 39.79 -12.85
C LYS A 6 -25.51 40.56 -11.54
N ASP A 7 -24.96 39.93 -10.51
CA ASP A 7 -24.17 40.63 -9.50
C ASP A 7 -22.76 40.08 -9.58
N GLY A 8 -21.87 40.93 -10.07
CA GLY A 8 -20.45 40.70 -10.04
C GLY A 8 -19.91 41.08 -8.68
N GLU A 9 -19.21 40.15 -8.05
CA GLU A 9 -18.19 40.48 -7.06
C GLU A 9 -16.86 39.97 -7.62
N ASN A 10 -16.10 40.93 -8.13
CA ASN A 10 -14.70 40.82 -8.48
C ASN A 10 -13.90 40.37 -7.25
N ALA A 11 -13.52 39.08 -7.20
CA ALA A 11 -12.38 38.67 -6.39
C ALA A 11 -11.12 39.06 -7.16
N VAL A 12 -10.54 40.17 -6.71
CA VAL A 12 -9.27 40.77 -7.12
C VAL A 12 -8.24 39.70 -7.46
N MET A 13 -7.85 39.72 -8.74
CA MET A 13 -6.65 39.11 -9.28
C MET A 13 -5.46 39.50 -8.41
N GLY A 14 -4.96 38.57 -7.61
CA GLY A 14 -3.62 38.67 -7.09
C GLY A 14 -2.68 38.52 -8.27
N GLU A 15 -2.16 39.66 -8.75
CA GLU A 15 -0.99 39.69 -9.61
C GLU A 15 0.14 38.97 -8.87
N GLU A 16 0.35 37.70 -9.23
CA GLU A 16 1.61 37.05 -8.95
C GLU A 16 2.65 37.82 -9.75
N GLU A 17 3.46 38.64 -9.06
CA GLU A 17 4.67 39.22 -9.62
C GLU A 17 5.56 38.06 -10.11
N GLU A 18 5.37 37.71 -11.38
CA GLU A 18 6.23 36.81 -12.12
C GLU A 18 7.59 37.51 -12.21
N LYS A 19 8.47 37.19 -11.26
CA LYS A 19 9.85 37.67 -11.31
C LYS A 19 10.44 37.21 -12.63
N ASP A 20 10.66 38.17 -13.53
CA ASP A 20 11.46 38.01 -14.75
C ASP A 20 12.82 37.42 -14.40
N GLN A 21 12.90 36.10 -14.33
CA GLN A 21 14.17 35.42 -14.29
C GLN A 21 14.71 35.47 -15.72
N PRO A 22 15.91 36.03 -15.95
CA PRO A 22 16.46 36.08 -17.29
C PRO A 22 16.51 34.66 -17.84
N ALA A 23 16.04 34.47 -19.08
CA ALA A 23 16.02 33.17 -19.75
C ALA A 23 17.45 32.59 -19.79
N VAL A 24 17.76 31.69 -18.86
CA VAL A 24 19.07 31.05 -18.80
C VAL A 24 19.16 30.09 -19.97
N GLY A 25 19.97 30.43 -20.97
CA GLY A 25 20.15 29.62 -22.17
C GLY A 25 20.56 28.18 -21.84
N MET A 26 19.88 27.21 -22.46
CA MET A 26 20.23 25.79 -22.40
C MET A 26 21.42 25.50 -23.33
N PRO A 27 22.47 24.81 -22.88
CA PRO A 27 23.54 24.41 -23.78
C PRO A 27 23.04 23.31 -24.73
N LYS A 28 23.68 23.19 -25.90
CA LYS A 28 23.35 22.18 -26.94
C LYS A 28 23.26 20.73 -26.42
N SER A 29 23.94 20.42 -25.31
CA SER A 29 23.94 19.10 -24.68
C SER A 29 22.72 18.79 -23.81
N GLY A 30 21.79 19.75 -23.62
CA GLY A 30 20.58 19.59 -22.81
C GLY A 30 20.80 19.52 -21.30
N LYS A 31 22.05 19.60 -20.83
CA LYS A 31 22.39 19.59 -19.40
C LYS A 31 22.50 21.02 -18.87
N PRO A 32 21.79 21.40 -17.79
CA PRO A 32 21.89 22.75 -17.25
C PRO A 32 23.33 23.07 -16.84
N TRP A 33 23.75 24.33 -17.01
CA TRP A 33 25.05 24.82 -16.53
C TRP A 33 25.21 24.48 -15.04
N LYS A 34 26.43 24.10 -14.62
CA LYS A 34 26.73 23.82 -13.22
C LYS A 34 26.47 25.09 -12.40
N LYS A 35 25.35 25.14 -11.67
CA LYS A 35 25.09 26.22 -10.71
C LYS A 35 26.12 26.10 -9.58
N SER A 36 26.75 27.22 -9.21
CA SER A 36 27.56 27.25 -8.00
C SER A 36 26.65 26.83 -6.83
N ARG A 37 27.14 25.89 -6.01
CA ARG A 37 26.41 25.52 -4.80
C ARG A 37 26.39 26.76 -3.91
N VAL A 38 25.23 27.38 -3.73
CA VAL A 38 25.04 28.40 -2.70
C VAL A 38 25.38 27.71 -1.39
N LYS A 39 26.48 28.12 -0.77
CA LYS A 39 26.84 27.67 0.56
C LYS A 39 25.74 28.24 1.47
N LEU A 40 24.92 27.38 2.08
CA LEU A 40 24.04 27.87 3.15
C LEU A 40 24.93 28.47 4.23
N ASP A 41 24.75 29.76 4.49
CA ASP A 41 25.40 30.42 5.60
C ASP A 41 25.00 29.70 6.90
N LYS A 42 25.98 29.02 7.51
CA LYS A 42 25.82 28.30 8.78
C LYS A 42 25.52 29.25 9.96
N SER A 43 25.45 30.56 9.71
CA SER A 43 25.40 31.62 10.73
C SER A 43 24.00 32.11 11.07
N SER A 44 22.92 31.61 10.46
CA SER A 44 21.59 31.79 11.05
C SER A 44 21.38 30.82 12.21
N SER A 45 22.26 30.85 13.21
CA SER A 45 21.89 30.50 14.57
C SER A 45 20.87 31.54 15.04
N GLY A 46 19.65 31.45 14.51
CA GLY A 46 18.54 32.29 14.92
C GLY A 46 18.42 32.25 16.44
N ILE A 47 18.15 33.41 17.03
CA ILE A 47 17.99 33.63 18.47
C ILE A 47 17.38 32.37 19.12
N SER A 48 18.12 31.77 20.05
CA SER A 48 17.70 30.52 20.72
C SER A 48 16.29 30.71 21.24
N LYS A 49 15.36 29.87 20.76
CA LYS A 49 13.95 29.94 21.19
C LYS A 49 13.89 29.88 22.72
N THR A 50 12.99 30.67 23.29
CA THR A 50 12.69 30.62 24.72
C THR A 50 12.28 29.20 25.13
N TRP A 51 12.56 28.83 26.38
CA TRP A 51 12.25 27.50 26.90
C TRP A 51 10.77 27.12 26.72
N LYS A 52 9.86 28.08 26.95
CA LYS A 52 8.41 27.90 26.79
C LYS A 52 8.05 27.48 25.37
N ARG A 53 8.58 28.18 24.35
CA ARG A 53 8.36 27.84 22.94
C ARG A 53 8.92 26.46 22.58
N LYS A 54 10.08 26.07 23.15
CA LYS A 54 10.63 24.71 22.96
C LYS A 54 9.72 23.64 23.57
N GLN A 55 9.06 23.91 24.69
CA GLN A 55 8.11 22.99 25.32
C GLN A 55 6.82 22.86 24.52
N GLU A 56 6.28 23.96 24.00
CA GLU A 56 5.11 23.96 23.11
C GLU A 56 5.37 23.16 21.84
N GLU A 57 6.50 23.41 21.15
CA GLU A 57 6.88 22.65 19.95
C GLU A 57 7.09 21.14 20.23
N ARG A 58 7.58 20.78 21.43
CA ARG A 58 7.69 19.37 21.84
C ARG A 58 6.32 18.73 22.03
N LYS A 59 5.37 19.44 22.68
CA LYS A 59 3.99 18.96 22.87
C LYS A 59 3.27 18.79 21.54
N GLU A 60 3.37 19.77 20.65
CA GLU A 60 2.79 19.70 19.30
C GLU A 60 3.36 18.53 18.50
N ARG A 61 4.69 18.36 18.52
CA ARG A 61 5.35 17.24 17.85
C ARG A 61 4.94 15.90 18.42
N GLN A 62 4.78 15.80 19.74
CA GLN A 62 4.32 14.58 20.40
C GLN A 62 2.87 14.26 19.99
N ALA A 63 1.96 15.24 20.04
CA ALA A 63 0.58 15.06 19.62
C ALA A 63 0.48 14.63 18.15
N LEU A 64 1.31 15.20 17.26
CA LEU A 64 1.37 14.79 15.86
C LEU A 64 1.86 13.34 15.71
N ARG A 65 2.90 12.95 16.46
CA ARG A 65 3.43 11.58 16.45
C ARG A 65 2.38 10.57 16.93
N GLU A 66 1.65 10.90 17.97
CA GLU A 66 0.58 10.05 18.50
C GLU A 66 -0.55 9.87 17.48
N LYS A 67 -0.99 10.95 16.83
CA LYS A 67 -1.98 10.88 15.73
C LYS A 67 -1.50 10.02 14.57
N VAL A 68 -0.25 10.20 14.12
CA VAL A 68 0.34 9.38 13.05
C VAL A 68 0.43 7.91 13.47
N LYS A 69 0.80 7.64 14.72
CA LYS A 69 0.87 6.27 15.27
C LYS A 69 -0.51 5.62 15.25
N GLN A 70 -1.55 6.32 15.71
CA GLN A 70 -2.94 5.84 15.70
C GLN A 70 -3.41 5.50 14.28
N MET A 71 -3.20 6.41 13.32
CA MET A 71 -3.56 6.15 11.92
C MET A 71 -2.82 4.92 11.34
N ARG A 72 -1.53 4.78 11.65
CA ARG A 72 -0.74 3.62 11.20
C ARG A 72 -1.22 2.31 11.82
N SER A 73 -1.57 2.30 13.11
CA SER A 73 -2.11 1.10 13.75
C SER A 73 -3.46 0.70 13.15
N GLU A 74 -4.36 1.66 12.92
CA GLU A 74 -5.67 1.37 12.31
C GLU A 74 -5.54 0.78 10.90
N ILE A 75 -4.63 1.33 10.09
CA ILE A 75 -4.35 0.78 8.75
C ILE A 75 -3.75 -0.63 8.86
N GLY A 76 -2.80 -0.82 9.77
CA GLY A 76 -2.16 -2.12 10.01
C GLY A 76 -3.17 -3.19 10.43
N GLU A 77 -4.09 -2.87 11.34
CA GLU A 77 -5.14 -3.77 11.80
C GLU A 77 -6.14 -4.12 10.69
N LYS A 78 -6.55 -3.13 9.90
CA LYS A 78 -7.43 -3.35 8.74
C LYS A 78 -6.77 -4.30 7.73
N LEU A 79 -5.49 -4.10 7.44
CA LEU A 79 -4.76 -4.95 6.49
C LEU A 79 -4.57 -6.37 7.02
N LYS A 80 -4.23 -6.52 8.31
CA LYS A 80 -4.11 -7.83 8.97
C LYS A 80 -5.44 -8.58 8.93
N ARG A 81 -6.54 -7.91 9.29
CA ARG A 81 -7.89 -8.49 9.23
C ARG A 81 -8.26 -8.91 7.81
N ALA A 82 -7.99 -8.07 6.80
CA ALA A 82 -8.27 -8.41 5.42
C ALA A 82 -7.48 -9.65 4.96
N ARG A 83 -6.22 -9.76 5.37
CA ARG A 83 -5.38 -10.93 5.07
C ARG A 83 -5.93 -12.20 5.72
N GLU A 84 -6.24 -12.17 7.01
CA GLU A 84 -6.83 -13.32 7.73
C GLU A 84 -8.16 -13.77 7.10
N GLN A 85 -9.00 -12.82 6.68
CA GLN A 85 -10.26 -13.14 6.01
C GLN A 85 -10.04 -13.78 4.63
N LYS A 86 -9.02 -13.31 3.89
CA LYS A 86 -8.65 -13.90 2.60
C LYS A 86 -8.13 -15.32 2.78
N GLU A 87 -7.23 -15.55 3.74
CA GLU A 87 -6.67 -16.87 4.06
C GLU A 87 -7.79 -17.84 4.46
N LYS A 88 -8.69 -17.46 5.38
CA LYS A 88 -9.85 -18.29 5.75
C LYS A 88 -10.78 -18.58 4.57
N LYS A 89 -11.01 -17.60 3.70
CA LYS A 89 -11.83 -17.79 2.49
C LYS A 89 -11.16 -18.76 1.51
N GLU A 90 -9.85 -18.67 1.34
CA GLU A 90 -9.08 -19.58 0.50
C GLU A 90 -9.07 -21.00 1.08
N GLU A 91 -8.88 -21.16 2.39
CA GLU A 91 -8.97 -22.45 3.07
C GLU A 91 -10.34 -23.08 2.90
N ARG A 92 -11.42 -22.31 3.13
CA ARG A 92 -12.79 -22.77 2.91
C ARG A 92 -13.04 -23.13 1.45
N ARG A 93 -12.52 -22.34 0.50
CA ARG A 93 -12.64 -22.64 -0.93
C ARG A 93 -11.93 -23.95 -1.27
N LYS A 94 -10.69 -24.15 -0.81
CA LYS A 94 -9.92 -25.38 -1.00
C LYS A 94 -10.64 -26.58 -0.38
N TYR A 95 -11.17 -26.43 0.82
CA TYR A 95 -11.93 -27.49 1.48
C TYR A 95 -13.19 -27.85 0.70
N ASN A 96 -13.96 -26.86 0.23
CA ASN A 96 -15.16 -27.10 -0.56
C ASN A 96 -14.83 -27.75 -1.90
N GLU A 97 -13.78 -27.28 -2.59
CA GLU A 97 -13.29 -27.87 -3.84
C GLU A 97 -12.88 -29.32 -3.64
N MET A 98 -12.17 -29.63 -2.54
CA MET A 98 -11.82 -30.99 -2.16
C MET A 98 -13.03 -31.84 -1.78
N LYS A 99 -14.08 -31.25 -1.19
CA LYS A 99 -15.29 -31.97 -0.78
C LYS A 99 -16.22 -32.28 -1.96
N SER A 100 -16.31 -31.37 -2.93
CA SER A 100 -17.17 -31.51 -4.12
C SER A 100 -16.53 -32.31 -5.25
N GLY A 101 -15.21 -32.51 -5.24
CA GLY A 101 -14.51 -33.26 -6.27
C GLY A 101 -14.90 -34.74 -6.33
N THR A 102 -14.79 -35.33 -7.52
CA THR A 102 -14.87 -36.78 -7.73
C THR A 102 -13.47 -37.39 -7.70
N TYR A 103 -13.29 -38.46 -6.93
CA TYR A 103 -11.99 -39.08 -6.69
C TYR A 103 -12.01 -40.57 -6.99
N GLN A 104 -10.86 -41.09 -7.41
CA GLN A 104 -10.61 -42.52 -7.56
C GLN A 104 -9.50 -42.95 -6.59
N ILE A 105 -9.73 -44.03 -5.85
CA ILE A 105 -8.72 -44.58 -4.95
C ILE A 105 -7.69 -45.37 -5.75
N ILE A 106 -6.42 -44.99 -5.63
CA ILE A 106 -5.31 -45.74 -6.20
C ILE A 106 -4.85 -46.76 -5.16
N ARG A 107 -5.19 -48.04 -5.37
CA ARG A 107 -4.80 -49.13 -4.47
C ARG A 107 -3.33 -49.53 -4.59
N ASN A 108 -2.79 -49.52 -5.81
CA ASN A 108 -1.43 -49.99 -6.10
C ASN A 108 -0.44 -48.83 -6.26
N THR A 109 0.28 -48.48 -5.19
CA THR A 109 1.20 -47.34 -5.16
C THR A 109 2.53 -47.58 -5.89
N ASP A 110 2.94 -48.82 -6.11
CA ASP A 110 4.22 -49.14 -6.77
C ASP A 110 4.27 -48.66 -8.22
N LYS A 111 3.12 -48.66 -8.89
CA LYS A 111 2.99 -48.18 -10.27
C LYS A 111 3.13 -46.66 -10.36
N LEU A 112 2.88 -45.91 -9.27
CA LEU A 112 3.05 -44.46 -9.24
C LEU A 112 4.50 -44.04 -9.48
N LYS A 113 5.47 -44.85 -9.04
CA LYS A 113 6.90 -44.58 -9.26
C LYS A 113 7.22 -44.49 -10.75
N LYS A 114 6.56 -45.33 -11.57
CA LYS A 114 6.71 -45.40 -13.03
C LYS A 114 5.95 -44.29 -13.78
N TRP A 115 5.08 -43.53 -13.12
CA TRP A 115 4.34 -42.45 -13.76
C TRP A 115 5.24 -41.26 -14.15
N GLY A 116 4.87 -40.60 -15.25
CA GLY A 116 5.50 -39.36 -15.70
C GLY A 116 5.31 -38.20 -14.71
N LYS A 117 6.21 -37.20 -14.78
CA LYS A 117 6.20 -36.05 -13.87
C LYS A 117 4.86 -35.28 -13.86
N LYS A 118 4.19 -35.14 -15.01
CA LYS A 118 2.90 -34.45 -15.13
C LYS A 118 1.77 -35.20 -14.40
N ALA A 119 1.68 -36.52 -14.57
CA ALA A 119 0.67 -37.34 -13.89
C ALA A 119 0.86 -37.32 -12.37
N LYS A 120 2.11 -37.36 -11.89
CA LYS A 120 2.43 -37.23 -10.46
C LYS A 120 1.95 -35.91 -9.85
N LYS A 121 1.95 -34.81 -10.61
CA LYS A 121 1.47 -33.50 -10.13
C LYS A 121 -0.05 -33.45 -9.92
N LEU A 122 -0.81 -34.32 -10.59
CA LEU A 122 -2.26 -34.40 -10.43
C LEU A 122 -2.67 -35.23 -9.21
N LEU A 123 -1.74 -36.00 -8.62
CA LEU A 123 -1.98 -36.73 -7.39
C LEU A 123 -2.17 -35.73 -6.24
N THR A 124 -3.37 -35.73 -5.68
CA THR A 124 -3.71 -34.94 -4.50
C THR A 124 -4.01 -35.89 -3.35
N LYS A 125 -3.56 -35.53 -2.14
CA LYS A 125 -3.92 -36.25 -0.92
C LYS A 125 -5.15 -35.57 -0.32
N LEU A 126 -6.20 -36.33 -0.08
CA LEU A 126 -7.35 -35.81 0.67
C LEU A 126 -7.01 -35.74 2.16
N PRO A 127 -7.58 -34.76 2.89
CA PRO A 127 -7.62 -34.78 4.35
C PRO A 127 -8.26 -36.07 4.86
N PRO A 128 -7.81 -36.61 6.01
CA PRO A 128 -8.34 -37.87 6.56
C PRO A 128 -9.86 -37.79 6.78
N ASP A 129 -10.37 -36.68 7.33
CA ASP A 129 -11.80 -36.49 7.60
C ASP A 129 -12.65 -36.65 6.32
N LEU A 130 -12.26 -35.96 5.24
CA LEU A 130 -12.95 -36.05 3.95
C LEU A 130 -12.80 -37.42 3.29
N PHE A 131 -11.65 -38.08 3.47
CA PHE A 131 -11.42 -39.41 2.95
C PHE A 131 -12.37 -40.42 3.58
N TYR A 132 -12.48 -40.44 4.92
CA TYR A 132 -13.39 -41.34 5.61
C TYR A 132 -14.86 -41.00 5.37
N GLU A 133 -15.24 -39.72 5.26
CA GLU A 133 -16.60 -39.31 4.88
C GLU A 133 -17.01 -39.89 3.51
N LYS A 134 -16.11 -39.86 2.53
CA LYS A 134 -16.40 -40.30 1.15
C LYS A 134 -16.24 -41.80 0.92
N PHE A 135 -15.30 -42.45 1.63
CA PHE A 135 -14.86 -43.82 1.33
C PHE A 135 -14.87 -44.78 2.52
N GLY A 136 -15.10 -44.29 3.75
CA GLY A 136 -15.07 -45.10 4.98
C GLY A 136 -16.37 -45.85 5.28
N GLY A 137 -17.45 -45.61 4.53
CA GLY A 137 -18.75 -46.26 4.69
C GLY A 137 -19.04 -47.41 3.72
N SER A 138 -18.02 -48.06 3.15
CA SER A 138 -18.14 -49.24 2.29
C SER A 138 -17.53 -50.48 2.92
#